data_AF-X1P5M8-F1
#
_entry.id   AF-X1P5M8-F1
#
_cell.length_a   1.000
_cell.length_b   1.000
_cell.length_c   1.000
_cell.angle_alpha   90.00
_cell.angle_beta   90.00
_cell.angle_gamma   90.00
#
_symmetry.space_group_name_H-M   'P 1'
#
loop_
_entity.id
_entity.type
_entity.pdbx_description
1 polymer ?
#
loop_
_entity_poly.entity_id
_entity_poly.type
_entity_poly.pdbx_seq_one_letter_code
_entity_poly.pdbx_strand_id
1 'polypeptide(L)' 'MVEMSLGQMIEDVKLAVSGKAEVNFYGRTGGVIPSPVEILEEVKKYL' A
#
# COMPACT_ATOMS: atom_id res chain seq x y z
N MET A 1 -0.63 -1.21 -2.00
CA MET A 1 -1.78 -0.53 -1.36
C MET A 1 -1.26 0.69 -0.61
N VAL A 2 -1.86 1.85 -0.86
CA VAL A 2 -1.46 3.11 -0.20
C VAL A 2 -2.51 3.45 0.84
N GLU A 3 -2.11 3.53 2.12
CA GLU A 3 -3.00 3.90 3.21
C GLU A 3 -2.36 4.93 4.14
N MET A 4 -3.20 5.67 4.87
CA MET A 4 -2.77 6.58 5.93
C MET A 4 -3.10 6.03 7.34
N SER A 5 -3.65 4.81 7.40
CA SER A 5 -4.03 4.07 8.60
C SER A 5 -3.05 2.93 8.89
N LEU A 6 -3.06 2.40 10.11
CA LEU A 6 -2.18 1.30 10.57
C LEU A 6 -2.60 -0.08 10.01
N GLY A 7 -2.81 -0.19 8.69
CA GLY A 7 -2.99 -1.47 8.02
C GLY A 7 -4.35 -2.15 8.23
N GLN A 8 -5.43 -1.38 8.39
CA GLN A 8 -6.77 -1.98 8.52
C GLN A 8 -7.28 -2.57 7.20
N MET A 9 -7.06 -1.92 6.05
CA MET A 9 -7.61 -2.38 4.77
C MET A 9 -6.61 -3.25 3.99
N ILE A 10 -5.32 -3.30 4.36
CA ILE A 10 -4.36 -4.26 3.78
C ILE A 10 -4.69 -5.71 4.15
N GLU A 11 -5.23 -5.96 5.34
CA GLU A 11 -5.63 -7.31 5.77
C GLU A 11 -6.77 -7.85 4.90
N ASP A 12 -7.78 -7.02 4.61
CA ASP A 12 -8.87 -7.38 3.70
C ASP A 12 -8.37 -7.67 2.28
N VAL A 13 -7.45 -6.87 1.75
CA VAL A 13 -6.88 -7.09 0.40
C VAL A 13 -6.06 -8.38 0.37
N LYS A 14 -5.26 -8.66 1.40
CA LYS A 14 -4.50 -9.92 1.51
C LYS A 14 -5.43 -11.12 1.56
N LEU A 15 -6.52 -11.03 2.33
CA LEU A 15 -7.52 -12.09 2.42
C LEU A 15 -8.23 -12.32 1.08
N ALA A 16 -8.62 -11.23 0.39
CA ALA A 16 -9.29 -11.29 -0.91
C ALA A 16 -8.39 -11.89 -2.02
N VAL A 17 -7.09 -11.57 -2.00
CA VAL A 17 -6.13 -12.07 -2.98
C VAL A 17 -5.78 -13.55 -2.74
N SER A 18 -5.89 -14.05 -1.51
CA SER A 18 -5.67 -15.47 -1.16
C SER A 18 -4.33 -16.02 -1.70
N GLY A 19 -3.28 -15.19 -1.64
CA GLY A 19 -1.93 -15.54 -2.10
C GLY A 19 -1.74 -15.63 -3.62
N LYS A 20 -2.73 -15.26 -4.44
CA LYS A 20 -2.64 -15.30 -5.92
C LYS A 20 -1.84 -14.14 -6.52
N ALA A 21 -1.54 -13.11 -5.72
CA ALA A 21 -0.75 -11.96 -6.11
C ALA A 21 0.02 -11.42 -4.89
N GLU A 22 1.17 -10.80 -5.14
CA GLU A 22 1.92 -10.13 -4.08
C GLU A 22 1.22 -8.82 -3.68
N VAL A 23 0.99 -8.66 -2.38
CA VAL A 23 0.29 -7.50 -1.84
C VAL A 23 1.27 -6.67 -0.99
N ASN A 24 1.84 -5.65 -1.61
CA ASN A 24 2.76 -4.71 -0.98
C ASN A 24 2.00 -3.55 -0.31
N PHE A 25 2.43 -3.17 0.90
CA PHE A 25 1.82 -2.10 1.71
C PHE A 25 2.74 -0.89 1.78
N TYR A 26 2.20 0.28 1.44
CA TYR A 26 2.85 1.56 1.63
C TYR A 26 1.95 2.45 2.49
N GLY A 27 2.21 2.43 3.80
CA GLY A 27 1.52 3.25 4.79
C GLY A 27 2.32 4.49 5.13
N ARG A 28 1.72 5.69 5.05
CA ARG A 28 2.33 6.92 5.55
C ARG A 28 1.53 7.42 6.74
N THR A 29 2.08 7.27 7.94
CA THR A 29 1.44 7.75 9.18
C THR A 29 1.69 9.24 9.36
N GLY A 30 0.76 9.96 10.00
CA GLY A 30 0.93 11.38 10.35
C GLY A 30 0.15 12.39 9.49
N GLY A 31 -0.86 11.98 8.73
CA GLY A 31 -1.77 12.89 8.02
C GLY A 31 -1.19 13.51 6.74
N VAL A 32 -0.02 13.05 6.29
CA VAL A 32 0.60 13.48 5.04
C VAL A 32 0.05 12.65 3.89
N ILE A 33 -0.64 13.29 2.95
CA ILE A 33 -1.12 12.67 1.72
C ILE A 33 0.09 12.50 0.79
N PRO A 34 0.47 11.27 0.39
CA PRO A 34 1.58 11.06 -0.53
C PRO A 34 1.25 11.64 -1.90
N SER A 35 2.22 12.30 -2.53
CA SER A 35 2.06 12.82 -3.87
C SER A 35 2.04 11.69 -4.91
N PRO A 36 1.44 11.91 -6.10
CA PRO A 36 1.45 10.90 -7.16
C PRO A 36 2.86 10.47 -7.58
N VAL A 37 3.84 11.37 -7.50
CA VAL A 37 5.25 11.07 -7.82
C VAL A 37 5.85 10.11 -6.80
N GLU A 38 5.62 10.35 -5.50
CA GLU A 38 6.09 9.46 -4.44
C GLU A 38 5.46 8.06 -4.54
N ILE A 39 4.17 7.98 -4.89
CA ILE A 39 3.50 6.70 -5.15
C ILE A 39 4.17 5.97 -6.32
N LEU A 40 4.48 6.68 -7.40
CA LEU A 40 5.17 6.13 -8.57
C LEU A 40 6.57 5.61 -8.23
N GLU A 41 7.34 6.35 -7.43
CA GLU A 41 8.66 5.91 -6.96
C GLU A 41 8.57 4.68 -6.06
N GLU A 42 7.55 4.61 -5.20
CA GLU A 42 7.36 3.44 -4.35
C GLU A 42 6.93 2.20 -5.14
N VAL A 43 6.04 2.34 -6.12
CA VAL A 43 5.63 1.23 -7.00
C VAL A 43 6.82 0.69 -7.79
N LYS A 44 7.74 1.55 -8.24
CA LYS A 44 8.96 1.12 -8.94
C LYS A 44 9.88 0.22 -8.12
N LYS A 45 9.80 0.21 -6.79
CA LYS A 45 10.61 -0.70 -5.95
C LYS A 45 10.10 -2.15 -5.98
N TYR A 46 8.87 -2.36 -6.43
CA TYR A 46 8.20 -3.66 -6.49
C TYR A 46 8.00 -4.17 -7.93
N LEU A 47 8.58 -3.47 -8.91
CA LEU A 47 8.67 -3.88 -10.32
C LEU A 47 10.01 -4.61 -10.55
#